data_AF-A0AA41AYA4-F1
#
_entry.id   AF-A0AA41AYA4-F1
#
_cell.length_a   1.000
_cell.length_b   1.000
_cell.length_c   1.000
_cell.angle_alpha   90.00
_cell.angle_beta   90.00
_cell.angle_gamma   90.00
#
_symmetry.space_group_name_H-M   'P 1'
#
loop_
_entity.id
_entity.type
_entity.pdbx_description
1 polymer ?
#
loop_
_entity_poly.entity_id
_entity_poly.type
_entity_poly.pdbx_seq_one_letter_code
_entity_poly.pdbx_strand_id
1 'polypeptide(L)'
;MSAVLTEEAVPARTPAQDGPDHGTRAVLALARFEARRLLLSIPVLIAFAAYVAWIVWRTRTSWDGSPALQDADRATQSMPMLVGLAVLLCAARAVLRSERHGTEHHFSVLVLQPWRRTAAHALSVVPAALLTTLCVAGQFTWEALKPGAIGHASPAELAVGPLTVLVFGALGVLLGRLVRSAIAAPLLVVVLLFVFVLGTGPSEGSGLSWLAPVVSVTGPDTLPSDLLGRPAAWHALYLAGAALSVAFLAMAVSGGRGILVRVGLALSLAGAVTGGVLQAGGVTPSPELTAARERASMRPELTCSEHGRSRYCAFPEWAPRTGTWAAVVDHVQSLSGGSAHDRPLVVRQRIDARYGLGTDTALPPSTEPHRVTVGTAWGGNRVPEFSSAVAAVLVAGTEAAGSELCDGRMVTVMWLSLSWQDDPMDALRRVRLDDSVTGSAIVLSPTNPLSMTEGQTDVVRRLLEDPPTGTGARVKEHWAELTAPGVPTARVAELLGVAGPEKADSCED
;
A
#
# COMPACT_ATOMS: atom_id res chain seq x y z
N MET A 1 -9.82 16.04 94.48
CA MET A 1 -8.93 16.79 93.59
C MET A 1 -8.90 16.06 92.26
N SER A 2 -9.65 16.56 91.26
CA SER A 2 -9.73 15.96 89.91
C SER A 2 -8.83 16.75 88.97
N ALA A 3 -7.87 16.07 88.34
CA ALA A 3 -7.06 16.63 87.28
C ALA A 3 -7.84 16.60 85.97
N VAL A 4 -8.08 17.77 85.39
CA VAL A 4 -8.62 17.93 84.04
C VAL A 4 -7.43 17.89 83.08
N LEU A 5 -7.39 16.89 82.21
CA LEU A 5 -6.49 16.84 81.07
C LEU A 5 -7.05 17.76 79.99
N THR A 6 -6.36 18.86 79.71
CA THR A 6 -6.60 19.70 78.54
C THR A 6 -6.01 18.99 77.32
N GLU A 7 -6.88 18.56 76.41
CA GLU A 7 -6.50 18.04 75.09
C GLU A 7 -6.10 19.24 74.21
N GLU A 8 -4.80 19.35 73.92
CA GLU A 8 -4.25 20.40 73.08
C GLU A 8 -4.58 20.10 71.61
N ALA A 9 -5.45 20.91 71.01
CA ALA A 9 -5.85 20.76 69.63
C ALA A 9 -4.64 20.98 68.69
N VAL A 10 -4.25 19.92 67.98
CA VAL A 10 -3.23 19.98 66.93
C VAL A 10 -3.68 21.01 65.87
N PRO A 11 -2.88 22.05 65.56
CA PRO A 11 -3.27 23.02 64.55
C PRO A 11 -3.44 22.31 63.21
N ALA A 12 -4.65 22.41 62.65
CA ALA A 12 -4.94 21.92 61.31
C ALA A 12 -3.96 22.57 60.32
N ARG A 13 -3.09 21.76 59.70
CA ARG A 13 -2.26 22.20 58.58
C ARG A 13 -3.18 22.83 57.55
N THR A 14 -2.99 24.12 57.29
CA THR A 14 -3.59 24.83 56.17
C THR A 14 -3.26 24.04 54.90
N PRO A 15 -4.25 23.69 54.06
CA PRO A 15 -3.95 23.03 52.79
C PRO A 15 -3.00 23.94 52.02
N ALA A 16 -1.82 23.40 51.69
CA ALA A 16 -0.86 24.11 50.86
C ALA A 16 -1.60 24.60 49.61
N GLN A 17 -1.55 25.90 49.33
CA GLN A 17 -2.06 26.44 48.08
C GLN A 17 -1.27 25.78 46.95
N ASP A 18 -1.89 24.83 46.26
CA ASP A 18 -1.30 24.05 45.18
C ASP A 18 -0.81 24.99 44.08
N GLY A 19 0.52 25.12 43.95
CA GLY A 19 1.12 25.80 42.81
C GLY A 19 0.73 25.11 41.48
N PRO A 20 0.69 25.85 40.36
CA PRO A 20 0.32 25.31 39.04
C PRO A 20 1.14 24.08 38.61
N ASP A 21 2.38 23.94 39.11
CA ASP A 21 3.30 22.85 38.80
C ASP A 21 2.92 21.49 39.42
N HIS A 22 2.25 21.48 40.57
CA HIS A 22 1.86 20.22 41.25
C HIS A 22 0.75 19.48 40.49
N GLY A 23 -0.22 20.22 39.95
CA GLY A 23 -1.30 19.66 39.16
C GLY A 23 -0.82 19.04 37.84
N THR A 24 0.17 19.63 37.17
CA THR A 24 0.71 19.11 35.90
C THR A 24 1.51 17.83 36.12
N ARG A 25 2.35 17.77 37.17
CA ARG A 25 3.11 16.56 37.52
C ARG A 25 2.19 15.39 37.85
N ALA A 26 1.10 15.62 38.59
CA ALA A 26 0.12 14.60 38.90
C ALA A 26 -0.60 14.06 37.65
N VAL A 27 -0.95 14.93 36.69
CA VAL A 27 -1.50 14.51 35.38
C VAL A 27 -0.52 13.65 34.61
N LEU A 28 0.75 14.04 34.50
CA LEU A 28 1.77 13.28 33.78
C LEU A 28 2.08 11.95 34.46
N ALA A 29 2.12 11.90 35.79
CA ALA A 29 2.32 10.66 36.54
C ALA A 29 1.18 9.67 36.28
N LEU A 30 -0.08 10.14 36.32
CA LEU A 30 -1.24 9.31 35.99
C LEU A 30 -1.21 8.87 34.52
N ALA A 31 -0.90 9.77 33.59
CA ALA A 31 -0.80 9.45 32.17
C ALA A 31 0.25 8.37 31.92
N ARG A 32 1.42 8.46 32.56
CA ARG A 32 2.50 7.46 32.46
C ARG A 32 2.07 6.11 33.04
N PHE A 33 1.39 6.10 34.17
CA PHE A 33 0.86 4.88 34.79
C PHE A 33 -0.16 4.19 33.88
N GLU A 34 -1.12 4.95 33.35
CA GLU A 34 -2.14 4.40 32.45
C GLU A 34 -1.55 3.98 31.11
N ALA A 35 -0.60 4.72 30.56
CA ALA A 35 0.08 4.36 29.32
C ALA A 35 0.80 3.02 29.46
N ARG A 36 1.52 2.81 30.56
CA ARG A 36 2.19 1.54 30.83
C ARG A 36 1.19 0.39 30.92
N ARG A 37 0.07 0.57 31.61
CA ARG A 37 -0.99 -0.45 31.70
C ARG A 37 -1.65 -0.73 30.35
N LEU A 38 -1.87 0.31 29.55
CA LEU A 38 -2.46 0.20 28.22
C LEU A 38 -1.53 -0.59 27.28
N LEU A 39 -0.24 -0.24 27.23
CA LEU A 39 0.75 -0.93 26.39
C LEU A 39 0.95 -2.40 26.79
N LEU A 40 0.80 -2.72 28.08
CA LEU A 40 0.93 -4.09 28.60
C LEU A 40 -0.39 -4.87 28.60
N SER A 41 -1.47 -4.28 28.08
CA SER A 41 -2.75 -4.99 28.01
C SER A 41 -2.72 -6.04 26.89
N ILE A 42 -3.32 -7.21 27.15
CA ILE A 42 -3.34 -8.34 26.21
C ILE A 42 -3.83 -7.91 24.81
N PRO A 43 -4.94 -7.14 24.65
CA PRO A 43 -5.41 -6.73 23.32
C PRO A 43 -4.39 -5.87 22.56
N VAL A 44 -3.71 -4.95 23.25
CA VAL A 44 -2.72 -4.06 22.62
C VAL A 44 -1.46 -4.84 22.24
N LEU A 45 -1.00 -5.75 23.10
CA LEU A 45 0.12 -6.63 22.80
C LEU A 45 -0.17 -7.53 21.59
N ILE A 46 -1.35 -8.13 21.52
CA ILE A 46 -1.78 -8.94 20.37
C ILE A 46 -1.84 -8.08 19.09
N ALA A 47 -2.40 -6.87 19.16
CA ALA A 47 -2.49 -5.99 18.00
C ALA A 47 -1.11 -5.58 17.46
N PHE A 48 -0.15 -5.24 18.35
CA PHE A 48 1.22 -4.94 17.92
C PHE A 48 1.95 -6.18 17.41
N ALA A 49 1.78 -7.34 18.04
CA ALA A 49 2.35 -8.59 17.55
C ALA A 49 1.82 -8.94 16.14
N ALA A 50 0.50 -8.79 15.94
CA ALA A 50 -0.13 -8.98 14.63
C ALA A 50 0.38 -7.97 13.60
N TYR A 51 0.59 -6.70 13.99
CA TYR A 51 1.14 -5.69 13.09
C TYR A 51 2.58 -6.02 12.70
N VAL A 52 3.45 -6.40 13.65
CA VAL A 52 4.82 -6.82 13.35
C VAL A 52 4.85 -8.08 12.49
N ALA A 53 4.02 -9.07 12.79
CA ALA A 53 3.89 -10.28 11.98
C ALA A 53 3.43 -9.96 10.55
N TRP A 54 2.47 -9.05 10.40
CA TRP A 54 2.01 -8.55 9.11
C TRP A 54 3.11 -7.84 8.33
N ILE A 55 3.90 -6.98 8.98
CA ILE A 55 5.05 -6.32 8.35
C ILE A 55 5.98 -7.41 7.81
N VAL A 56 6.41 -8.35 8.65
CA VAL A 56 7.33 -9.43 8.23
C VAL A 56 6.75 -10.28 7.10
N TRP A 57 5.47 -10.64 7.17
CA TRP A 57 4.82 -11.45 6.15
C TRP A 57 4.73 -10.71 4.81
N ARG A 58 4.20 -9.49 4.82
CA ARG A 58 3.98 -8.68 3.62
C ARG A 58 5.27 -8.19 2.97
N THR A 59 6.27 -7.79 3.75
CA THR A 59 7.51 -7.23 3.20
C THR A 59 8.44 -8.31 2.66
N ARG A 60 8.32 -9.57 3.13
CA ARG A 60 9.00 -10.74 2.55
C ARG A 60 8.45 -11.16 1.19
N THR A 61 7.16 -10.94 0.95
CA THR A 61 6.45 -11.38 -0.25
C THR A 61 6.01 -10.21 -1.14
N SER A 62 6.69 -9.05 -1.06
CA SER A 62 6.29 -7.89 -1.88
C SER A 62 6.27 -8.29 -3.36
N TRP A 63 5.09 -8.17 -3.98
CA TRP A 63 4.71 -8.90 -5.17
C TRP A 63 5.61 -8.70 -6.38
N ASP A 64 6.38 -7.61 -6.43
CA ASP A 64 7.32 -7.35 -7.54
C ASP A 64 8.75 -6.98 -7.06
N GLY A 65 9.02 -6.93 -5.75
CA GLY A 65 10.37 -6.68 -5.22
C GLY A 65 10.97 -5.28 -5.44
N SER A 66 10.43 -4.46 -6.36
CA SER A 66 10.86 -3.07 -6.62
C SER A 66 9.72 -2.09 -6.29
N PRO A 67 9.61 -1.61 -5.03
CA PRO A 67 8.46 -0.79 -4.62
C PRO A 67 8.55 0.66 -5.13
N ALA A 68 7.39 1.30 -5.29
CA ALA A 68 7.29 2.76 -5.37
C ALA A 68 6.95 3.33 -3.99
N LEU A 69 7.69 4.36 -3.54
CA LEU A 69 7.59 4.85 -2.17
C LEU A 69 6.23 5.47 -1.84
N GLN A 70 5.58 6.08 -2.83
CA GLN A 70 4.23 6.63 -2.71
C GLN A 70 3.12 5.57 -2.59
N ASP A 71 3.40 4.32 -2.93
CA ASP A 71 2.48 3.21 -2.65
C ASP A 71 2.84 2.57 -1.31
N ALA A 72 4.14 2.50 -1.00
CA ALA A 72 4.64 1.96 0.25
C ALA A 72 4.15 2.75 1.47
N ASP A 73 4.13 4.08 1.43
CA ASP A 73 3.62 4.91 2.54
C ASP A 73 2.11 4.72 2.75
N ARG A 74 1.31 4.66 1.68
CA ARG A 74 -0.12 4.39 1.70
C ARG A 74 -0.44 2.99 2.21
N ALA A 75 0.40 2.01 1.86
CA ALA A 75 0.27 0.65 2.35
C ALA A 75 0.47 0.52 3.88
N THR A 76 0.99 1.54 4.56
CA THR A 76 1.14 1.55 6.03
C THR A 76 -0.16 1.84 6.80
N GLN A 77 -1.22 2.31 6.13
CA GLN A 77 -2.36 2.95 6.82
C GLN A 77 -3.35 1.96 7.44
N SER A 78 -3.57 0.80 6.83
CA SER A 78 -4.66 -0.11 7.23
C SER A 78 -4.42 -0.83 8.56
N MET A 79 -3.24 -1.42 8.78
CA MET A 79 -2.97 -2.21 10.00
C MET A 79 -2.97 -1.42 11.32
N PRO A 80 -2.52 -0.14 11.36
CA PRO A 80 -2.70 0.72 12.52
C PRO A 80 -4.14 0.83 13.04
N MET A 81 -5.16 0.59 12.21
CA MET A 81 -6.55 0.54 12.67
C MET A 81 -6.77 -0.55 13.71
N LEU A 82 -6.16 -1.73 13.55
CA LEU A 82 -6.26 -2.83 14.53
C LEU A 82 -5.72 -2.40 15.89
N VAL A 83 -4.57 -1.71 15.89
CA VAL A 83 -3.99 -1.12 17.10
C VAL A 83 -4.94 -0.07 17.68
N GLY A 84 -5.48 0.81 16.85
CA GLY A 84 -6.46 1.82 17.26
C GLY A 84 -7.68 1.24 17.97
N LEU A 85 -8.27 0.16 17.43
CA LEU A 85 -9.42 -0.52 18.06
C LEU A 85 -9.07 -1.14 19.42
N ALA A 86 -7.89 -1.77 19.54
CA ALA A 86 -7.41 -2.30 20.81
C ALA A 86 -7.19 -1.18 21.86
N VAL A 87 -6.63 -0.06 21.41
CA VAL A 87 -6.38 1.13 22.23
C VAL A 87 -7.69 1.78 22.68
N LEU A 88 -8.69 1.92 21.81
CA LEU A 88 -10.04 2.41 22.14
C LEU A 88 -10.64 1.60 23.28
N LEU A 89 -10.62 0.27 23.13
CA LEU A 89 -11.17 -0.65 24.11
C LEU A 89 -10.49 -0.52 25.48
N CYS A 90 -9.17 -0.42 25.48
CA CYS A 90 -8.37 -0.32 26.70
C CYS A 90 -8.50 1.05 27.36
N ALA A 91 -8.55 2.14 26.58
CA ALA A 91 -8.76 3.49 27.07
C ALA A 91 -10.15 3.66 27.72
N ALA A 92 -11.21 3.17 27.08
CA ALA A 92 -12.56 3.18 27.68
C ALA A 92 -12.61 2.40 29.01
N ARG A 93 -11.95 1.24 29.05
CA ARG A 93 -11.85 0.46 30.30
C ARG A 93 -11.00 1.13 31.37
N ALA A 94 -9.97 1.90 31.00
CA ALA A 94 -9.16 2.65 31.94
C ALA A 94 -9.97 3.77 32.61
N VAL A 95 -10.75 4.52 31.82
CA VAL A 95 -11.62 5.59 32.34
C VAL A 95 -12.67 5.05 33.32
N LEU A 96 -13.28 3.90 33.02
CA LEU A 96 -14.29 3.27 33.89
C LEU A 96 -13.69 2.53 35.10
N ARG A 97 -12.36 2.49 35.24
CA ARG A 97 -11.71 1.64 36.25
C ARG A 97 -11.99 2.10 37.68
N SER A 98 -11.96 3.40 37.94
CA SER A 98 -12.14 3.91 39.29
C SER A 98 -13.53 3.60 39.84
N GLU A 99 -14.55 3.75 38.99
CA GLU A 99 -15.95 3.40 39.25
C GLU A 99 -16.11 1.89 39.49
N ARG A 100 -15.56 1.04 38.61
CA ARG A 100 -15.66 -0.43 38.76
C ARG A 100 -15.05 -0.95 40.07
N HIS A 101 -14.05 -0.26 40.62
CA HIS A 101 -13.42 -0.65 41.88
C HIS A 101 -13.88 0.18 43.09
N GLY A 102 -14.91 1.02 42.94
CA GLY A 102 -15.44 1.84 44.06
C GLY A 102 -14.45 2.88 44.60
N THR A 103 -13.42 3.23 43.84
CA THR A 103 -12.34 4.13 44.27
C THR A 103 -12.62 5.61 43.95
N GLU A 104 -13.74 5.91 43.27
CA GLU A 104 -14.07 7.27 42.83
C GLU A 104 -14.18 8.26 44.00
N HIS A 105 -14.77 7.82 45.12
CA HIS A 105 -14.89 8.66 46.32
C HIS A 105 -13.51 9.02 46.90
N HIS A 106 -12.54 8.11 46.86
CA HIS A 106 -11.18 8.36 47.33
C HIS A 106 -10.43 9.37 46.44
N PHE A 107 -10.68 9.32 45.11
CA PHE A 107 -10.10 10.30 44.18
C PHE A 107 -10.75 11.68 44.25
N SER A 108 -12.03 11.75 44.65
CA SER A 108 -12.74 13.03 44.80
C SER A 108 -12.22 13.89 45.95
N VAL A 109 -11.55 13.29 46.93
CA VAL A 109 -11.13 13.98 48.17
C VAL A 109 -9.73 14.59 48.05
N LEU A 110 -8.83 14.10 47.16
CA LEU A 110 -7.40 14.39 47.40
C LEU A 110 -6.44 14.82 46.28
N VAL A 111 -6.64 14.71 44.95
CA VAL A 111 -5.46 15.03 44.07
C VAL A 111 -5.76 15.64 42.69
N LEU A 112 -6.83 15.28 41.98
CA LEU A 112 -7.02 15.76 40.60
C LEU A 112 -8.50 15.98 40.26
N GLN A 113 -8.81 17.20 39.82
CA GLN A 113 -10.13 17.53 39.25
C GLN A 113 -10.51 16.54 38.12
N PRO A 114 -11.80 16.19 37.95
CA PRO A 114 -12.21 15.15 37.00
C PRO A 114 -11.71 15.37 35.56
N TRP A 115 -11.71 16.61 35.07
CA TRP A 115 -11.17 16.94 33.73
C TRP A 115 -9.66 16.73 33.60
N ARG A 116 -8.89 16.94 34.69
CA ARG A 116 -7.44 16.68 34.71
C ARG A 116 -7.13 15.18 34.66
N ARG A 117 -7.97 14.35 35.30
CA ARG A 117 -7.90 12.89 35.14
C ARG A 117 -8.22 12.45 33.71
N THR A 118 -9.22 13.07 33.08
CA THR A 118 -9.52 12.82 31.67
C THR A 118 -8.38 13.23 30.74
N ALA A 119 -7.74 14.37 31.01
CA ALA A 119 -6.54 14.81 30.30
C ALA A 119 -5.41 13.77 30.42
N ALA A 120 -5.20 13.20 31.61
CA ALA A 120 -4.22 12.15 31.82
C ALA A 120 -4.53 10.88 31.00
N HIS A 121 -5.80 10.46 30.94
CA HIS A 121 -6.20 9.33 30.09
C HIS A 121 -6.03 9.62 28.60
N ALA A 122 -6.33 10.83 28.14
CA ALA A 122 -6.08 11.22 26.75
C ALA A 122 -4.58 11.19 26.42
N LEU A 123 -3.73 11.74 27.30
CA LEU A 123 -2.26 11.68 27.16
C LEU A 123 -1.71 10.25 27.22
N SER A 124 -2.37 9.33 27.93
CA SER A 124 -1.92 7.94 28.06
C SER A 124 -1.94 7.14 26.75
N VAL A 125 -2.65 7.64 25.73
CA VAL A 125 -2.71 7.05 24.39
C VAL A 125 -1.47 7.40 23.55
N VAL A 126 -0.82 8.53 23.80
CA VAL A 126 0.30 9.04 22.99
C VAL A 126 1.43 8.02 22.83
N PRO A 127 1.88 7.29 23.87
CA PRO A 127 2.91 6.26 23.71
C PRO A 127 2.54 5.13 22.76
N ALA A 128 1.25 4.76 22.65
CA ALA A 128 0.82 3.77 21.67
C ALA A 128 0.94 4.31 20.24
N ALA A 129 0.55 5.56 19.99
CA ALA A 129 0.73 6.21 18.69
C ALA A 129 2.21 6.38 18.31
N LEU A 130 3.08 6.68 19.28
CA LEU A 130 4.54 6.71 19.06
C LEU A 130 5.08 5.32 18.68
N LEU A 131 4.64 4.26 19.35
CA LEU A 131 5.03 2.90 18.98
C LEU A 131 4.51 2.51 17.59
N THR A 132 3.29 2.90 17.24
CA THR A 132 2.75 2.76 15.88
C THR A 132 3.60 3.53 14.86
N THR A 133 4.09 4.73 15.20
CA THR A 133 5.00 5.51 14.35
C THR A 133 6.29 4.74 14.08
N LEU A 134 6.85 4.06 15.09
CA LEU A 134 8.03 3.20 14.91
C LEU A 134 7.74 2.01 13.99
N CYS A 135 6.57 1.36 14.13
CA CYS A 135 6.16 0.28 13.23
C CYS A 135 5.99 0.76 11.78
N VAL A 136 5.33 1.91 11.58
CA VAL A 136 5.16 2.55 10.26
C VAL A 136 6.51 2.91 9.66
N ALA A 137 7.39 3.55 10.43
CA ALA A 137 8.74 3.90 9.99
C ALA A 137 9.54 2.65 9.63
N GLY A 138 9.45 1.58 10.44
CA GLY A 138 10.11 0.31 10.17
C GLY A 138 9.59 -0.36 8.89
N GLN A 139 8.27 -0.40 8.70
CA GLN A 139 7.63 -0.92 7.48
C GLN A 139 8.07 -0.13 6.24
N PHE A 140 7.98 1.20 6.29
CA PHE A 140 8.35 2.06 5.17
C PHE A 140 9.85 1.97 4.86
N THR A 141 10.71 2.01 5.88
CA THR A 141 12.17 1.90 5.71
C THR A 141 12.55 0.56 5.09
N TRP A 142 11.88 -0.53 5.47
CA TRP A 142 12.11 -1.84 4.86
C TRP A 142 11.86 -1.82 3.35
N GLU A 143 10.75 -1.21 2.90
CA GLU A 143 10.46 -1.06 1.48
C GLU A 143 11.43 -0.10 0.79
N ALA A 144 11.78 1.01 1.43
CA ALA A 144 12.71 1.99 0.88
C ALA A 144 14.14 1.48 0.71
N LEU A 145 14.55 0.48 1.50
CA LEU A 145 15.85 -0.17 1.39
C LEU A 145 15.89 -1.27 0.33
N LYS A 146 14.78 -1.61 -0.32
CA LYS A 146 14.78 -2.62 -1.39
C LYS A 146 15.50 -2.09 -2.64
N PRO A 147 16.28 -2.94 -3.34
CA PRO A 147 16.83 -2.58 -4.63
C PRO A 147 15.73 -2.15 -5.61
N GLY A 148 15.96 -1.08 -6.37
CA GLY A 148 14.98 -0.59 -7.34
C GLY A 148 13.78 0.17 -6.75
N ALA A 149 13.82 0.50 -5.46
CA ALA A 149 12.88 1.43 -4.85
C ALA A 149 13.01 2.82 -5.50
N ILE A 150 11.87 3.44 -5.84
CA ILE A 150 11.81 4.75 -6.52
C ILE A 150 10.69 5.63 -5.97
N GLY A 151 10.68 6.90 -6.37
CA GLY A 151 9.64 7.86 -6.02
C GLY A 151 9.92 8.52 -4.66
N HIS A 152 8.86 9.03 -4.04
CA HIS A 152 8.95 9.84 -2.83
C HIS A 152 7.95 9.43 -1.76
N ALA A 153 8.33 9.64 -0.50
CA ALA A 153 7.44 9.46 0.64
C ALA A 153 6.64 10.74 0.89
N SER A 154 5.37 10.60 1.25
CA SER A 154 4.58 11.67 1.84
C SER A 154 4.58 11.54 3.36
N PRO A 155 5.17 12.49 4.11
CA PRO A 155 5.10 12.50 5.57
C PRO A 155 3.67 12.52 6.10
N ALA A 156 2.75 13.15 5.36
CA ALA A 156 1.33 13.19 5.70
C ALA A 156 0.66 11.83 5.57
N GLU A 157 0.99 11.05 4.52
CA GLU A 157 0.48 9.68 4.35
C GLU A 157 1.01 8.74 5.45
N LEU A 158 2.28 8.89 5.85
CA LEU A 158 2.88 8.12 6.96
C LEU A 158 2.27 8.49 8.33
N ALA A 159 1.79 9.72 8.51
CA ALA A 159 1.18 10.16 9.76
C ALA A 159 -0.23 9.58 10.00
N VAL A 160 -0.91 9.11 8.94
CA VAL A 160 -2.30 8.61 9.02
C VAL A 160 -2.45 7.49 10.04
N GLY A 161 -1.57 6.48 10.01
CA GLY A 161 -1.64 5.34 10.93
C GLY A 161 -1.60 5.75 12.42
N PRO A 162 -0.55 6.48 12.86
CA PRO A 162 -0.46 7.00 14.23
C PRO A 162 -1.61 7.93 14.62
N LEU A 163 -2.05 8.82 13.72
CA LEU A 163 -3.17 9.74 13.98
C LEU A 163 -4.49 8.97 14.17
N THR A 164 -4.71 7.91 13.39
CA THR A 164 -5.86 7.02 13.55
C THR A 164 -5.88 6.33 14.92
N VAL A 165 -4.71 5.90 15.43
CA VAL A 165 -4.60 5.37 16.80
C VAL A 165 -4.97 6.43 17.85
N LEU A 166 -4.56 7.69 17.67
CA LEU A 166 -4.95 8.79 18.56
C LEU A 166 -6.45 9.06 18.53
N VAL A 167 -7.08 9.09 17.35
CA VAL A 167 -8.54 9.26 17.19
C VAL A 167 -9.28 8.18 17.97
N PHE A 168 -8.94 6.91 17.76
CA PHE A 168 -9.60 5.79 18.43
C PHE A 168 -9.37 5.78 19.95
N GLY A 169 -8.15 6.08 20.41
CA GLY A 169 -7.87 6.17 21.84
C GLY A 169 -8.62 7.32 22.51
N ALA A 170 -8.67 8.51 21.90
CA ALA A 170 -9.45 9.63 22.38
C ALA A 170 -10.95 9.30 22.41
N LEU A 171 -11.46 8.59 21.38
CA LEU A 171 -12.84 8.13 21.33
C LEU A 171 -13.16 7.15 22.46
N GLY A 172 -12.23 6.24 22.79
CA GLY A 172 -12.36 5.36 23.94
C GLY A 172 -12.46 6.14 25.26
N VAL A 173 -11.65 7.19 25.43
CA VAL A 173 -11.72 8.06 26.60
C VAL A 173 -13.06 8.79 26.69
N LEU A 174 -13.53 9.38 25.58
CA LEU A 174 -14.83 10.05 25.54
C LEU A 174 -15.97 9.08 25.85
N LEU A 175 -15.96 7.89 25.23
CA LEU A 175 -16.98 6.86 25.45
C LEU A 175 -17.06 6.44 26.92
N GLY A 176 -15.91 6.24 27.57
CA GLY A 176 -15.85 5.93 29.00
C GLY A 176 -16.38 7.05 29.91
N ARG A 177 -16.44 8.30 29.42
CA ARG A 177 -17.07 9.43 30.13
C ARG A 177 -18.56 9.56 29.86
N LEU A 178 -19.01 9.24 28.65
CA LEU A 178 -20.42 9.35 28.26
C LEU A 178 -21.25 8.16 28.73
N VAL A 179 -20.70 6.94 28.64
CA VAL A 179 -21.44 5.71 28.87
C VAL A 179 -20.80 4.93 30.00
N ARG A 180 -21.54 4.79 31.11
CA ARG A 180 -21.12 4.01 32.29
C ARG A 180 -21.35 2.51 32.09
N SER A 181 -20.93 1.96 30.95
CA SER A 181 -21.11 0.54 30.61
C SER A 181 -19.81 -0.06 30.08
N ALA A 182 -19.44 -1.22 30.62
CA ALA A 182 -18.26 -1.97 30.18
C ALA A 182 -18.44 -2.63 28.80
N ILE A 183 -19.68 -2.74 28.31
CA ILE A 183 -20.03 -3.39 27.03
C ILE A 183 -20.06 -2.37 25.88
N ALA A 184 -20.17 -1.06 26.17
CA ALA A 184 -20.26 -0.01 25.16
C ALA A 184 -19.05 0.00 24.20
N ALA A 185 -17.83 -0.15 24.74
CA ALA A 185 -16.62 -0.17 23.92
C ALA A 185 -16.52 -1.41 23.01
N PRO A 186 -16.73 -2.65 23.51
CA PRO A 186 -16.85 -3.82 22.63
C PRO A 186 -17.91 -3.67 21.53
N LEU A 187 -19.10 -3.18 21.84
CA LEU A 187 -20.15 -2.97 20.84
C LEU A 187 -19.75 -1.93 19.78
N LEU A 188 -19.12 -0.82 20.21
CA LEU A 188 -18.61 0.17 19.28
C LEU A 188 -17.53 -0.42 18.36
N VAL A 189 -16.63 -1.27 18.87
CA VAL A 189 -15.64 -1.97 18.04
C VAL A 189 -16.35 -2.84 16.99
N VAL A 190 -17.38 -3.60 17.37
CA VAL A 190 -18.16 -4.43 16.43
C VAL A 190 -18.83 -3.57 15.36
N VAL A 191 -19.47 -2.46 15.75
CA VAL A 191 -20.11 -1.53 14.81
C VAL A 191 -19.08 -0.92 13.87
N LEU A 192 -17.92 -0.48 14.38
CA LEU A 192 -16.85 0.08 13.56
C LEU A 192 -16.30 -0.95 12.57
N LEU A 193 -16.06 -2.19 13.01
CA LEU A 193 -15.64 -3.28 12.10
C LEU A 193 -16.71 -3.54 11.03
N PHE A 194 -17.99 -3.57 11.40
CA PHE A 194 -19.08 -3.73 10.44
C PHE A 194 -19.13 -2.58 9.43
N VAL A 195 -18.98 -1.34 9.87
CA VAL A 195 -18.89 -0.15 9.01
C VAL A 195 -17.63 -0.18 8.14
N PHE A 196 -16.50 -0.67 8.64
CA PHE A 196 -15.29 -0.79 7.83
C PHE A 196 -15.33 -1.93 6.82
N VAL A 197 -16.04 -3.01 7.10
CA VAL A 197 -16.16 -4.14 6.16
C VAL A 197 -17.24 -3.86 5.10
N LEU A 198 -18.35 -3.23 5.50
CA LEU A 198 -19.51 -3.02 4.61
C LEU A 198 -19.61 -1.61 4.04
N GLY A 199 -19.03 -0.61 4.71
CA GLY A 199 -18.99 0.78 4.25
C GLY A 199 -17.83 1.09 3.30
N THR A 200 -16.87 0.18 3.13
CA THR A 200 -15.80 0.26 2.12
C THR A 200 -16.16 -0.47 0.82
N GLY A 201 -17.44 -0.79 0.61
CA GLY A 201 -17.92 -1.21 -0.72
C GLY A 201 -17.56 -0.15 -1.77
N PRO A 202 -17.30 -0.54 -3.03
CA PRO A 202 -16.75 0.32 -4.06
C PRO A 202 -17.76 1.41 -4.45
N SER A 203 -17.78 2.51 -3.70
CA SER A 203 -18.44 3.73 -4.10
C SER A 203 -17.39 4.82 -4.24
N GLU A 204 -16.62 4.72 -5.33
CA GLU A 204 -15.61 5.69 -5.74
C GLU A 204 -16.17 7.13 -5.87
N GLY A 205 -17.50 7.30 -5.84
CA GLY A 205 -18.19 8.57 -5.99
C GLY A 205 -18.71 9.25 -4.72
N SER A 206 -18.55 8.70 -3.50
CA SER A 206 -19.08 9.36 -2.29
C SER A 206 -18.01 10.14 -1.51
N GLY A 207 -18.21 11.44 -1.30
CA GLY A 207 -17.31 12.26 -0.46
C GLY A 207 -17.24 11.85 1.01
N LEU A 208 -18.17 11.02 1.45
CA LEU A 208 -18.16 10.41 2.78
C LEU A 208 -17.07 9.34 2.92
N SER A 209 -16.67 8.67 1.84
CA SER A 209 -15.58 7.68 1.87
C SER A 209 -14.24 8.31 2.31
N TRP A 210 -14.03 9.58 1.98
CA TRP A 210 -12.84 10.35 2.38
C TRP A 210 -12.80 10.75 3.86
N LEU A 211 -13.93 10.62 4.58
CA LEU A 211 -13.98 10.85 6.02
C LEU A 211 -13.59 9.60 6.83
N ALA A 212 -13.42 8.44 6.17
CA ALA A 212 -12.95 7.22 6.82
C ALA A 212 -11.57 7.45 7.46
N PRO A 213 -11.25 6.82 8.62
CA PRO A 213 -9.94 6.96 9.26
C PRO A 213 -8.77 6.47 8.40
N VAL A 214 -9.06 5.62 7.42
CA VAL A 214 -8.13 5.16 6.39
C VAL A 214 -8.88 5.14 5.08
N VAL A 215 -8.27 5.72 4.04
CA VAL A 215 -8.80 5.71 2.69
C VAL A 215 -7.94 4.77 1.85
N SER A 216 -8.49 3.61 1.48
CA SER A 216 -7.81 2.63 0.62
C SER A 216 -8.31 2.77 -0.81
N VAL A 217 -7.47 3.31 -1.70
CA VAL A 217 -7.70 3.30 -3.15
C VAL A 217 -6.53 2.56 -3.80
N THR A 218 -6.58 1.24 -3.85
CA THR A 218 -5.53 0.43 -4.48
C THR A 218 -5.92 0.08 -5.91
N GLY A 219 -5.02 0.30 -6.85
CA GLY A 219 -5.11 -0.18 -8.22
C GLY A 219 -3.92 -1.06 -8.58
N PRO A 220 -3.98 -1.74 -9.73
CA PRO A 220 -2.86 -2.54 -10.25
C PRO A 220 -1.68 -1.66 -10.67
N ASP A 221 -1.96 -0.43 -11.12
CA ASP A 221 -0.94 0.49 -11.61
C ASP A 221 -0.46 1.49 -10.55
N THR A 222 0.87 1.63 -10.45
CA THR A 222 1.49 2.73 -9.74
C THR A 222 1.47 3.98 -10.61
N LEU A 223 1.04 5.12 -10.07
CA LEU A 223 1.16 6.41 -10.76
C LEU A 223 2.32 7.24 -10.19
N PRO A 224 2.93 8.13 -11.01
CA PRO A 224 3.77 9.22 -10.51
C PRO A 224 3.08 9.99 -9.38
N SER A 225 3.85 10.46 -8.40
CA SER A 225 3.29 11.01 -7.15
C SER A 225 2.35 12.20 -7.41
N ASP A 226 2.67 13.02 -8.41
CA ASP A 226 1.90 14.20 -8.78
C ASP A 226 0.56 13.87 -9.46
N LEU A 227 0.37 12.63 -9.92
CA LEU A 227 -0.85 12.16 -10.56
C LEU A 227 -1.80 11.43 -9.60
N LEU A 228 -1.38 11.16 -8.36
CA LEU A 228 -2.20 10.48 -7.37
C LEU A 228 -3.43 11.30 -6.98
N GLY A 229 -3.28 12.62 -6.88
CA GLY A 229 -4.38 13.52 -6.55
C GLY A 229 -4.93 13.37 -5.14
N ARG A 230 -4.13 12.87 -4.19
CA ARG A 230 -4.57 12.62 -2.82
C ARG A 230 -4.26 13.82 -1.91
N PRO A 231 -5.25 14.39 -1.22
CA PRO A 231 -5.06 15.50 -0.29
C PRO A 231 -4.51 15.03 1.08
N ALA A 232 -3.37 14.33 1.09
CA ALA A 232 -2.82 13.67 2.28
C ALA A 232 -2.64 14.61 3.48
N ALA A 233 -2.17 15.85 3.24
CA ALA A 233 -2.00 16.85 4.29
C ALA A 233 -3.34 17.27 4.93
N TRP A 234 -4.40 17.40 4.12
CA TRP A 234 -5.75 17.71 4.62
C TRP A 234 -6.34 16.54 5.41
N HIS A 235 -6.07 15.30 4.98
CA HIS A 235 -6.46 14.10 5.72
C HIS A 235 -5.75 14.00 7.08
N ALA A 236 -4.43 14.25 7.11
CA ALA A 236 -3.69 14.31 8.36
C ALA A 236 -4.21 15.42 9.29
N LEU A 237 -4.53 16.60 8.75
CA LEU A 237 -5.15 17.70 9.52
C LEU A 237 -6.52 17.30 10.07
N TYR A 238 -7.35 16.63 9.26
CA TYR A 238 -8.65 16.10 9.68
C TYR A 238 -8.50 15.15 10.87
N LEU A 239 -7.62 14.15 10.76
CA LEU A 239 -7.41 13.16 11.83
C LEU A 239 -6.83 13.78 13.11
N ALA A 240 -5.84 14.67 12.96
CA ALA A 240 -5.27 15.39 14.11
C ALA A 240 -6.31 16.27 14.80
N GLY A 241 -7.06 17.04 14.01
CA GLY A 241 -8.17 17.87 14.49
C GLY A 241 -9.26 17.03 15.17
N ALA A 242 -9.62 15.89 14.61
CA ALA A 242 -10.62 14.97 15.16
C ALA A 242 -10.15 14.38 16.50
N ALA A 243 -8.92 13.88 16.58
CA ALA A 243 -8.36 13.33 17.82
C ALA A 243 -8.35 14.37 18.95
N LEU A 244 -7.89 15.59 18.65
CA LEU A 244 -7.86 16.69 19.61
C LEU A 244 -9.28 17.12 20.01
N SER A 245 -10.21 17.24 19.06
CA SER A 245 -11.60 17.62 19.33
C SER A 245 -12.28 16.64 20.27
N VAL A 246 -12.11 15.33 20.02
CA VAL A 246 -12.66 14.28 20.88
C VAL A 246 -12.03 14.33 22.28
N ALA A 247 -10.72 14.55 22.39
CA ALA A 247 -10.05 14.69 23.68
C ALA A 247 -10.52 15.93 24.46
N PHE A 248 -10.62 17.09 23.80
CA PHE A 248 -11.14 18.32 24.42
C PHE A 248 -12.61 18.21 24.82
N LEU A 249 -13.43 17.55 23.99
CA LEU A 249 -14.82 17.26 24.31
C LEU A 249 -14.92 16.35 25.55
N ALA A 250 -14.09 15.31 25.66
CA ALA A 250 -14.06 14.45 26.83
C ALA A 250 -13.71 15.24 28.11
N MET A 251 -12.75 16.17 28.02
CA MET A 251 -12.41 17.07 29.13
C MET A 251 -13.56 18.01 29.49
N ALA A 252 -14.27 18.57 28.50
CA ALA A 252 -15.43 19.43 28.72
C ALA A 252 -16.60 18.67 29.40
N VAL A 253 -16.92 17.46 28.92
CA VAL A 253 -17.89 16.55 29.54
C VAL A 253 -17.51 16.21 30.99
N SER A 254 -16.21 16.15 31.27
CA SER A 254 -15.67 15.92 32.63
C SER A 254 -15.58 17.19 33.49
N GLY A 255 -16.23 18.29 33.10
CA GLY A 255 -16.30 19.53 33.86
C GLY A 255 -15.17 20.55 33.61
N GLY A 256 -14.36 20.35 32.57
CA GLY A 256 -13.32 21.31 32.17
C GLY A 256 -13.93 22.57 31.55
N ARG A 257 -13.92 23.70 32.28
CA ARG A 257 -14.54 24.97 31.84
C ARG A 257 -13.54 26.10 31.51
N GLY A 258 -12.24 25.83 31.63
CA GLY A 258 -11.19 26.83 31.40
C GLY A 258 -11.09 27.28 29.94
N ILE A 259 -10.54 28.48 29.72
CA ILE A 259 -10.36 29.06 28.38
C ILE A 259 -9.58 28.14 27.45
N LEU A 260 -8.55 27.45 27.97
CA LEU A 260 -7.74 26.50 27.21
C LEU A 260 -8.56 25.33 26.64
N VAL A 261 -9.52 24.79 27.40
CA VAL A 261 -10.38 23.69 26.94
C VAL A 261 -11.34 24.18 25.86
N ARG A 262 -11.91 25.38 26.02
CA ARG A 262 -12.85 25.97 25.05
C ARG A 262 -12.18 26.36 23.74
N VAL A 263 -11.06 27.07 23.83
CA VAL A 263 -10.26 27.49 22.66
C VAL A 263 -9.67 26.26 21.98
N GLY A 264 -9.13 25.31 22.74
CA GLY A 264 -8.62 24.05 22.22
C GLY A 264 -9.69 23.28 21.42
N LEU A 265 -10.89 23.12 22.00
CA LEU A 265 -12.02 22.49 21.31
C LEU A 265 -12.43 23.24 20.03
N ALA A 266 -12.52 24.56 20.09
CA ALA A 266 -12.94 25.37 18.94
C ALA A 266 -11.92 25.28 17.78
N LEU A 267 -10.62 25.43 18.09
CA LEU A 267 -9.56 25.35 17.08
C LEU A 267 -9.40 23.95 16.50
N SER A 268 -9.46 22.91 17.34
CA SER A 268 -9.38 21.53 16.86
C SER A 268 -10.57 21.15 16.00
N LEU A 269 -11.78 21.63 16.36
CA LEU A 269 -12.98 21.38 15.58
C LEU A 269 -12.92 22.11 14.24
N ALA A 270 -12.46 23.37 14.24
CA ALA A 270 -12.22 24.11 13.00
C ALA A 270 -11.23 23.35 12.11
N GLY A 271 -10.11 22.87 12.65
CA GLY A 271 -9.15 22.06 11.92
C GLY A 271 -9.74 20.75 11.36
N ALA A 272 -10.53 20.04 12.16
CA ALA A 272 -11.22 18.81 11.73
C ALA A 272 -12.20 19.08 10.60
N VAL A 273 -13.03 20.14 10.70
CA VAL A 273 -14.00 20.51 9.69
C VAL A 273 -13.31 20.98 8.41
N THR A 274 -12.31 21.86 8.52
CA THR A 274 -11.54 22.33 7.36
C THR A 274 -10.83 21.18 6.66
N GLY A 275 -10.12 20.32 7.39
CA GLY A 275 -9.48 19.13 6.83
C GLY A 275 -10.50 18.19 6.19
N GLY A 276 -11.64 17.96 6.86
CA GLY A 276 -12.72 17.10 6.40
C GLY A 276 -13.40 17.58 5.12
N VAL A 277 -13.67 18.88 5.00
CA VAL A 277 -14.27 19.49 3.82
C VAL A 277 -13.28 19.51 2.65
N LEU A 278 -12.04 19.94 2.89
CA LEU A 278 -11.04 20.07 1.84
C LEU A 278 -10.59 18.71 1.30
N GLN A 279 -10.51 17.67 2.14
CA GLN A 279 -10.23 16.32 1.65
C GLN A 279 -11.42 15.74 0.87
N ALA A 280 -12.66 15.99 1.30
CA ALA A 280 -13.86 15.49 0.61
C ALA A 280 -14.07 16.19 -0.74
N GLY A 281 -13.56 17.41 -0.90
CA GLY A 281 -13.46 18.06 -2.21
C GLY A 281 -12.50 17.35 -3.18
N GLY A 282 -11.61 16.47 -2.69
CA GLY A 282 -10.70 15.66 -3.49
C GLY A 282 -11.34 14.44 -4.17
N VAL A 283 -12.65 14.19 -3.97
CA VAL A 283 -13.41 13.17 -4.72
C VAL A 283 -13.39 13.45 -6.21
N THR A 284 -13.59 14.72 -6.57
CA THR A 284 -13.47 15.17 -7.95
C THR A 284 -12.06 15.68 -8.17
N PRO A 285 -11.28 15.09 -9.09
CA PRO A 285 -9.96 15.61 -9.41
C PRO A 285 -10.07 17.06 -9.88
N SER A 286 -9.14 17.89 -9.43
CA SER A 286 -9.04 19.28 -9.91
C SER A 286 -8.89 19.32 -11.45
N PRO A 287 -9.31 20.42 -12.11
CA PRO A 287 -9.08 20.59 -13.54
C PRO A 287 -7.60 20.44 -13.92
N GLU A 288 -6.69 20.94 -13.08
CA GLU A 288 -5.25 20.84 -13.27
C GLU A 288 -4.78 19.39 -13.21
N LEU A 289 -5.23 18.62 -12.22
CA LEU A 289 -4.91 17.20 -12.08
C LEU A 289 -5.49 16.38 -13.24
N THR A 290 -6.71 16.70 -13.67
CA THR A 290 -7.36 16.03 -14.80
C THR A 290 -6.56 16.24 -16.08
N ALA A 291 -6.16 17.49 -16.35
CA ALA A 291 -5.31 17.83 -17.49
C ALA A 291 -3.90 17.20 -17.37
N ALA A 292 -3.34 17.10 -16.16
CA ALA A 292 -2.05 16.45 -15.92
C ALA A 292 -2.13 14.94 -16.20
N ARG A 293 -3.19 14.26 -15.74
CA ARG A 293 -3.44 12.83 -16.01
C ARG A 293 -3.65 12.57 -17.50
N GLU A 294 -4.44 13.42 -18.17
CA GLU A 294 -4.63 13.32 -19.62
C GLU A 294 -3.32 13.50 -20.37
N ARG A 295 -2.53 14.53 -20.03
CA ARG A 295 -1.21 14.77 -20.62
C ARG A 295 -0.27 13.57 -20.39
N ALA A 296 -0.19 13.06 -19.18
CA ALA A 296 0.65 11.90 -18.86
C ALA A 296 0.24 10.64 -19.61
N SER A 297 -1.05 10.45 -19.89
CA SER A 297 -1.56 9.27 -20.59
C SER A 297 -1.37 9.39 -22.12
N MET A 298 -1.62 10.57 -22.67
CA MET A 298 -1.64 10.78 -24.13
C MET A 298 -0.30 11.27 -24.70
N ARG A 299 0.42 12.13 -23.97
CA ARG A 299 1.67 12.77 -24.39
C ARG A 299 2.60 12.98 -23.19
N PRO A 300 3.11 11.90 -22.56
CA PRO A 300 3.93 12.03 -21.38
C PRO A 300 5.25 12.73 -21.67
N GLU A 301 5.67 13.57 -20.72
CA GLU A 301 7.01 14.13 -20.65
C GLU A 301 7.94 13.08 -20.05
N LEU A 302 8.62 12.34 -20.94
CA LEU A 302 9.52 11.26 -20.56
C LEU A 302 10.98 11.71 -20.65
N THR A 303 11.80 11.22 -19.72
CA THR A 303 13.25 11.31 -19.81
C THR A 303 13.78 10.06 -20.50
N CYS A 304 14.49 10.25 -21.61
CA CYS A 304 15.07 9.15 -22.37
C CYS A 304 16.57 9.02 -22.10
N SER A 305 17.04 7.79 -21.94
CA SER A 305 18.46 7.44 -21.85
C SER A 305 18.77 6.29 -22.81
N GLU A 306 19.99 6.25 -23.33
CA GLU A 306 20.48 5.15 -24.16
C GLU A 306 21.14 4.10 -23.26
N HIS A 307 20.79 2.83 -23.44
CA HIS A 307 21.52 1.71 -22.84
C HIS A 307 21.87 0.74 -23.97
N GLY A 308 23.18 0.56 -24.21
CA GLY A 308 23.67 -0.19 -25.36
C GLY A 308 23.19 0.43 -26.67
N ARG A 309 22.35 -0.30 -27.40
CA ARG A 309 21.83 0.06 -28.73
C ARG A 309 20.38 0.56 -28.72
N SER A 310 19.73 0.51 -27.56
CA SER A 310 18.31 0.76 -27.42
C SER A 310 18.06 2.00 -26.56
N ARG A 311 16.94 2.67 -26.85
CA ARG A 311 16.52 3.89 -26.14
C ARG A 311 15.43 3.55 -25.14
N TYR A 312 15.58 4.06 -23.92
CA TYR A 312 14.67 3.81 -22.80
C TYR A 312 14.11 5.13 -22.30
N CYS A 313 12.80 5.33 -22.44
CA CYS A 313 12.10 6.54 -22.06
C CYS A 313 11.16 6.25 -20.87
N ALA A 314 11.43 6.88 -19.73
CA ALA A 314 10.69 6.68 -18.49
C ALA A 314 10.14 8.00 -17.95
N PHE A 315 9.13 7.94 -17.09
CA PHE A 315 8.80 9.08 -16.23
C PHE A 315 10.02 9.42 -15.36
N PRO A 316 10.24 10.70 -14.99
CA PRO A 316 11.40 11.10 -14.22
C PRO A 316 11.64 10.27 -12.94
N GLU A 317 10.59 9.96 -12.19
CA GLU A 317 10.65 9.09 -11.00
C GLU A 317 11.12 7.66 -11.31
N TRP A 318 10.88 7.15 -12.53
CA TRP A 318 11.26 5.80 -12.98
C TRP A 318 12.59 5.77 -13.75
N ALA A 319 13.21 6.91 -14.04
CA ALA A 319 14.47 6.96 -14.78
C ALA A 319 15.56 6.02 -14.20
N PRO A 320 15.71 5.84 -12.87
CA PRO A 320 16.69 4.89 -12.31
C PRO A 320 16.43 3.42 -12.70
N ARG A 321 15.22 3.04 -13.14
CA ARG A 321 14.88 1.65 -13.50
C ARG A 321 15.25 1.27 -14.92
N THR A 322 15.58 2.22 -15.79
CA THR A 322 15.84 1.93 -17.22
C THR A 322 16.96 0.91 -17.42
N GLY A 323 17.98 0.91 -16.54
CA GLY A 323 19.07 -0.08 -16.60
C GLY A 323 18.60 -1.52 -16.33
N THR A 324 17.60 -1.71 -15.47
CA THR A 324 17.02 -3.04 -15.21
C THR A 324 16.17 -3.53 -16.37
N TRP A 325 15.48 -2.62 -17.06
CA TRP A 325 14.75 -2.93 -18.29
C TRP A 325 15.72 -3.30 -19.41
N ALA A 326 16.83 -2.57 -19.50
CA ALA A 326 17.87 -2.83 -20.48
C ALA A 326 18.48 -4.22 -20.33
N ALA A 327 18.74 -4.66 -19.09
CA ALA A 327 19.23 -6.02 -18.84
C ALA A 327 18.27 -7.09 -19.41
N VAL A 328 16.95 -6.93 -19.24
CA VAL A 328 15.95 -7.85 -19.81
C VAL A 328 16.00 -7.84 -21.34
N VAL A 329 16.01 -6.64 -21.94
CA VAL A 329 16.11 -6.49 -23.40
C VAL A 329 17.38 -7.15 -23.94
N ASP A 330 18.52 -6.93 -23.28
CA ASP A 330 19.81 -7.49 -23.68
C ASP A 330 19.80 -9.02 -23.60
N HIS A 331 19.18 -9.62 -22.57
CA HIS A 331 19.00 -11.06 -22.48
C HIS A 331 18.18 -11.60 -23.66
N VAL A 332 17.01 -11.03 -23.95
CA VAL A 332 16.14 -11.48 -25.05
C VAL A 332 16.81 -11.30 -26.42
N GLN A 333 17.49 -10.17 -26.63
CA GLN A 333 18.25 -9.91 -27.86
C GLN A 333 19.43 -10.87 -28.01
N SER A 334 20.11 -11.23 -26.92
CA SER A 334 21.24 -12.17 -26.96
C SER A 334 20.86 -13.57 -27.44
N LEU A 335 19.62 -13.98 -27.19
CA LEU A 335 19.04 -15.25 -27.63
C LEU A 335 18.48 -15.19 -29.05
N SER A 336 18.14 -13.99 -29.53
CA SER A 336 17.56 -13.78 -30.85
C SER A 336 18.56 -14.00 -31.98
N GLY A 337 18.07 -14.41 -33.14
CA GLY A 337 18.84 -14.64 -34.36
C GLY A 337 18.71 -13.54 -35.40
N GLY A 338 19.43 -13.68 -36.52
CA GLY A 338 19.39 -12.75 -37.65
C GLY A 338 19.63 -11.29 -37.23
N SER A 339 18.89 -10.35 -37.85
CA SER A 339 19.00 -8.92 -37.52
C SER A 339 18.30 -8.52 -36.21
N ALA A 340 17.60 -9.44 -35.54
CA ALA A 340 16.89 -9.15 -34.29
C ALA A 340 17.85 -9.03 -33.11
N HIS A 341 18.98 -9.76 -33.14
CA HIS A 341 20.05 -9.64 -32.15
C HIS A 341 20.59 -8.22 -32.01
N ASP A 342 20.73 -7.52 -33.14
CA ASP A 342 21.31 -6.19 -33.19
C ASP A 342 20.28 -5.06 -33.33
N ARG A 343 18.98 -5.38 -33.28
CA ARG A 343 17.89 -4.45 -33.56
C ARG A 343 17.78 -3.36 -32.47
N PRO A 344 17.92 -2.07 -32.81
CA PRO A 344 17.61 -1.00 -31.86
C PRO A 344 16.13 -1.04 -31.48
N LEU A 345 15.83 -1.04 -30.18
CA LEU A 345 14.47 -0.93 -29.66
C LEU A 345 14.25 0.44 -29.01
N VAL A 346 13.00 0.90 -29.01
CA VAL A 346 12.57 2.03 -28.18
C VAL A 346 11.63 1.50 -27.11
N VAL A 347 12.15 1.34 -25.90
CA VAL A 347 11.37 0.99 -24.72
C VAL A 347 10.77 2.27 -24.15
N ARG A 348 9.45 2.34 -24.07
CA ARG A 348 8.73 3.52 -23.63
C ARG A 348 7.78 3.16 -22.51
N GLN A 349 7.93 3.84 -21.38
CA GLN A 349 6.98 3.73 -20.30
C GLN A 349 5.65 4.39 -20.67
N ARG A 350 4.54 3.71 -20.39
CA ARG A 350 3.18 4.21 -20.62
C ARG A 350 2.31 3.91 -19.41
N ILE A 351 1.33 4.78 -19.20
CA ILE A 351 0.28 4.66 -18.18
C ILE A 351 -1.03 5.18 -18.78
N ASP A 352 -2.15 4.79 -18.22
CA ASP A 352 -3.42 5.49 -18.42
C ASP A 352 -3.97 5.96 -17.07
N ALA A 353 -3.69 7.22 -16.76
CA ALA A 353 -4.09 7.84 -15.51
C ALA A 353 -5.46 8.54 -15.60
N ARG A 354 -6.13 8.52 -16.77
CA ARG A 354 -7.35 9.32 -17.01
C ARG A 354 -8.49 8.98 -16.06
N TYR A 355 -8.56 7.72 -15.63
CA TYR A 355 -9.61 7.20 -14.75
C TYR A 355 -9.17 7.12 -13.28
N GLY A 356 -7.93 7.51 -12.96
CA GLY A 356 -7.40 7.52 -11.60
C GLY A 356 -6.89 6.15 -11.13
N LEU A 357 -6.71 6.02 -9.82
CA LEU A 357 -6.00 4.89 -9.18
C LEU A 357 -6.82 3.62 -9.01
N GLY A 358 -8.15 3.68 -9.16
CA GLY A 358 -9.03 2.54 -8.90
C GLY A 358 -9.37 1.71 -10.14
N THR A 359 -8.99 2.20 -11.33
CA THR A 359 -9.37 1.58 -12.60
C THR A 359 -8.19 0.84 -13.20
N ASP A 360 -8.42 -0.41 -13.58
CA ASP A 360 -7.52 -1.17 -14.44
C ASP A 360 -7.81 -0.81 -15.90
N THR A 361 -6.79 -0.38 -16.63
CA THR A 361 -6.93 0.10 -18.00
C THR A 361 -5.94 -0.59 -18.91
N ALA A 362 -6.47 -1.34 -19.87
CA ALA A 362 -5.65 -1.95 -20.91
C ALA A 362 -4.96 -0.87 -21.76
N LEU A 363 -3.63 -0.92 -21.83
CA LEU A 363 -2.87 -0.06 -22.72
C LEU A 363 -2.93 -0.64 -24.14
N PRO A 364 -3.42 0.13 -25.14
CA PRO A 364 -3.48 -0.36 -26.50
C PRO A 364 -2.05 -0.60 -27.03
N PRO A 365 -1.80 -1.71 -27.74
CA PRO A 365 -0.48 -2.03 -28.28
C PRO A 365 -0.05 -1.00 -29.32
N SER A 366 1.25 -0.72 -29.38
CA SER A 366 1.83 0.15 -30.40
C SER A 366 1.88 -0.54 -31.77
N THR A 367 1.48 0.19 -32.80
CA THR A 367 1.67 -0.19 -34.21
C THR A 367 3.00 0.29 -34.77
N GLU A 368 3.78 1.04 -33.99
CA GLU A 368 5.07 1.54 -34.44
C GLU A 368 6.15 0.43 -34.38
N PRO A 369 6.96 0.26 -35.43
CA PRO A 369 8.01 -0.75 -35.45
C PRO A 369 9.00 -0.63 -34.29
N HIS A 370 9.36 -1.78 -33.70
CA HIS A 370 10.43 -1.89 -32.71
C HIS A 370 10.24 -1.04 -31.44
N ARG A 371 8.99 -0.68 -31.13
CA ARG A 371 8.62 -0.06 -29.87
C ARG A 371 8.11 -1.10 -28.90
N VAL A 372 8.53 -0.99 -27.65
CA VAL A 372 8.06 -1.86 -26.56
C VAL A 372 7.57 -0.98 -25.41
N THR A 373 6.41 -1.30 -24.88
CA THR A 373 5.77 -0.66 -23.75
C THR A 373 6.26 -1.33 -22.47
N VAL A 374 6.55 -0.53 -21.46
CA VAL A 374 6.78 -1.00 -20.09
C VAL A 374 5.81 -0.30 -19.15
N GLY A 375 5.29 -1.03 -18.17
CA GLY A 375 4.42 -0.50 -17.13
C GLY A 375 5.18 0.28 -16.05
N THR A 376 4.49 0.58 -14.95
CA THR A 376 5.06 1.25 -13.77
C THR A 376 5.44 0.29 -12.64
N ALA A 377 4.71 -0.81 -12.50
CA ALA A 377 5.12 -1.92 -11.64
C ALA A 377 6.38 -2.61 -12.21
N TRP A 378 7.25 -3.10 -11.33
CA TRP A 378 8.50 -3.74 -11.78
C TRP A 378 9.06 -4.77 -10.80
N GLY A 379 9.65 -5.82 -11.38
CA GLY A 379 10.26 -6.96 -10.72
C GLY A 379 9.24 -8.10 -10.49
N GLY A 380 9.66 -9.20 -9.85
CA GLY A 380 8.82 -10.39 -9.68
C GLY A 380 8.18 -10.85 -10.98
N ASN A 381 6.84 -10.88 -11.02
CA ASN A 381 6.06 -11.34 -12.18
C ASN A 381 6.09 -10.36 -13.37
N ARG A 382 6.49 -9.10 -13.15
CA ARG A 382 6.58 -8.08 -14.21
C ARG A 382 7.78 -8.27 -15.13
N VAL A 383 8.80 -9.00 -14.68
CA VAL A 383 9.98 -9.31 -15.50
C VAL A 383 9.62 -10.23 -16.66
N PRO A 384 9.02 -11.42 -16.46
CA PRO A 384 8.62 -12.27 -17.58
C PRO A 384 7.49 -11.66 -18.42
N GLU A 385 6.61 -10.85 -17.82
CA GLU A 385 5.60 -10.08 -18.57
C GLU A 385 6.25 -9.13 -19.59
N PHE A 386 7.20 -8.30 -19.14
CA PHE A 386 7.94 -7.38 -20.01
C PHE A 386 8.83 -8.13 -21.02
N SER A 387 9.47 -9.22 -20.59
CA SER A 387 10.29 -10.08 -21.45
C SER A 387 9.48 -10.65 -22.63
N SER A 388 8.23 -11.07 -22.38
CA SER A 388 7.31 -11.57 -23.42
C SER A 388 6.95 -10.50 -24.43
N ALA A 389 6.73 -9.25 -23.99
CA ALA A 389 6.47 -8.13 -24.89
C ALA A 389 7.69 -7.80 -25.77
N VAL A 390 8.90 -7.80 -25.21
CA VAL A 390 10.15 -7.61 -25.99
C VAL A 390 10.30 -8.72 -27.03
N ALA A 391 10.12 -9.98 -26.63
CA ALA A 391 10.22 -11.13 -27.53
C ALA A 391 9.18 -11.07 -28.65
N ALA A 392 7.93 -10.73 -28.33
CA ALA A 392 6.86 -10.55 -29.31
C ALA A 392 7.21 -9.48 -30.36
N VAL A 393 7.77 -8.34 -29.94
CA VAL A 393 8.20 -7.27 -30.86
C VAL A 393 9.38 -7.68 -31.74
N LEU A 394 10.33 -8.47 -31.23
CA LEU A 394 11.45 -8.97 -32.03
C LEU A 394 11.01 -10.01 -33.07
N VAL A 395 9.98 -10.81 -32.76
CA VAL A 395 9.45 -11.87 -33.65
C VAL A 395 8.42 -11.34 -34.64
N ALA A 396 7.48 -10.50 -34.19
CA ALA A 396 6.36 -10.00 -35.00
C ALA A 396 6.56 -8.57 -35.54
N GLY A 397 7.55 -7.82 -35.03
CA GLY A 397 7.93 -6.48 -35.49
C GLY A 397 7.27 -5.32 -34.75
N THR A 398 6.05 -5.49 -34.25
CA THR A 398 5.28 -4.50 -33.48
C THR A 398 4.54 -5.18 -32.32
N GLU A 399 4.11 -4.40 -31.33
CA GLU A 399 3.30 -4.95 -30.23
C GLU A 399 1.94 -5.46 -30.74
N ALA A 400 1.33 -4.73 -31.67
CA ALA A 400 0.03 -5.08 -32.24
C ALA A 400 0.09 -6.44 -32.98
N ALA A 401 1.09 -6.62 -33.83
CA ALA A 401 1.29 -7.89 -34.54
C ALA A 401 1.65 -9.04 -33.58
N GLY A 402 2.31 -8.72 -32.45
CA GLY A 402 2.60 -9.67 -31.38
C GLY A 402 1.33 -10.18 -30.69
N SER A 403 0.37 -9.29 -30.40
CA SER A 403 -0.90 -9.67 -29.76
C SER A 403 -1.83 -10.52 -30.64
N GLU A 404 -1.58 -10.56 -31.95
CA GLU A 404 -2.37 -11.33 -32.92
C GLU A 404 -1.73 -12.68 -33.27
N LEU A 405 -0.66 -13.08 -32.58
CA LEU A 405 0.01 -14.35 -32.84
C LEU A 405 -0.88 -15.54 -32.45
N CYS A 406 -1.21 -16.36 -33.45
CA CYS A 406 -1.94 -17.62 -33.29
C CYS A 406 -1.17 -18.82 -33.87
N ASP A 407 0.06 -18.61 -34.33
CA ASP A 407 0.89 -19.63 -34.99
C ASP A 407 2.10 -20.03 -34.13
N GLY A 408 2.93 -20.91 -34.66
CA GLY A 408 4.12 -21.45 -33.98
C GLY A 408 5.13 -20.40 -33.56
N ARG A 409 5.07 -19.15 -34.06
CA ARG A 409 5.92 -18.04 -33.57
C ARG A 409 5.75 -17.81 -32.08
N MET A 410 4.58 -18.13 -31.51
CA MET A 410 4.35 -18.01 -30.07
C MET A 410 5.29 -18.89 -29.23
N VAL A 411 5.69 -20.07 -29.74
CA VAL A 411 6.70 -20.91 -29.08
C VAL A 411 8.06 -20.20 -29.03
N THR A 412 8.46 -19.58 -30.15
CA THR A 412 9.70 -18.79 -30.22
C THR A 412 9.66 -17.61 -29.26
N VAL A 413 8.54 -16.87 -29.20
CA VAL A 413 8.33 -15.75 -28.27
C VAL A 413 8.51 -16.19 -26.82
N MET A 414 7.81 -17.25 -26.41
CA MET A 414 7.86 -17.72 -25.02
C MET A 414 9.21 -18.31 -24.64
N TRP A 415 9.87 -19.02 -25.55
CA TRP A 415 11.22 -19.53 -25.31
C TRP A 415 12.24 -18.38 -25.12
N LEU A 416 12.20 -17.36 -25.98
CA LEU A 416 13.06 -16.16 -25.85
C LEU A 416 12.78 -15.41 -24.55
N SER A 417 11.51 -15.32 -24.16
CA SER A 417 11.07 -14.61 -22.96
C SER A 417 11.56 -15.28 -21.66
N LEU A 418 11.56 -16.61 -21.62
CA LEU A 418 11.67 -17.38 -20.38
C LEU A 418 12.97 -18.16 -20.19
N SER A 419 13.65 -18.58 -21.28
CA SER A 419 14.78 -19.52 -21.19
C SER A 419 16.02 -19.00 -20.47
N TRP A 420 16.15 -17.69 -20.31
CA TRP A 420 17.27 -17.06 -19.58
C TRP A 420 16.98 -16.83 -18.09
N GLN A 421 15.74 -17.07 -17.64
CA GLN A 421 15.34 -16.90 -16.24
C GLN A 421 15.99 -17.97 -15.35
N ASP A 422 16.18 -17.67 -14.06
CA ASP A 422 16.75 -18.61 -13.09
C ASP A 422 15.89 -19.87 -12.92
N ASP A 423 14.56 -19.71 -12.96
CA ASP A 423 13.57 -20.80 -12.97
C ASP A 423 12.55 -20.55 -14.10
N PRO A 424 12.83 -21.03 -15.33
CA PRO A 424 11.98 -20.79 -16.49
C PRO A 424 10.57 -21.39 -16.36
N MET A 425 10.43 -22.49 -15.62
CA MET A 425 9.14 -23.17 -15.43
C MET A 425 8.23 -22.42 -14.47
N ASP A 426 8.78 -21.91 -13.37
CA ASP A 426 8.04 -21.03 -12.48
C ASP A 426 7.75 -19.67 -13.13
N ALA A 427 8.64 -19.17 -14.00
CA ALA A 427 8.38 -17.99 -14.82
C ALA A 427 7.23 -18.22 -15.83
N LEU A 428 7.18 -19.39 -16.50
CA LEU A 428 6.06 -19.79 -17.36
C LEU A 428 4.74 -19.81 -16.58
N ARG A 429 4.76 -20.39 -15.38
CA ARG A 429 3.58 -20.46 -14.50
C ARG A 429 3.05 -19.06 -14.19
N ARG A 430 3.92 -18.16 -13.72
CA ARG A 430 3.53 -16.82 -13.23
C ARG A 430 3.20 -15.80 -14.32
N VAL A 431 3.72 -15.98 -15.54
CA VAL A 431 3.40 -15.09 -16.66
C VAL A 431 2.06 -15.43 -17.29
N ARG A 432 1.44 -16.55 -16.91
CA ARG A 432 0.10 -16.93 -17.36
C ARG A 432 -0.95 -16.54 -16.35
N LEU A 433 -2.09 -16.07 -16.83
CA LEU A 433 -3.20 -15.62 -15.98
C LEU A 433 -3.76 -16.73 -15.08
N ASP A 434 -3.65 -17.98 -15.51
CA ASP A 434 -4.19 -19.16 -14.81
C ASP A 434 -3.20 -19.81 -13.83
N ASP A 435 -1.99 -19.25 -13.68
CA ASP A 435 -0.91 -19.82 -12.85
C ASP A 435 -0.61 -21.30 -13.15
N SER A 436 -0.82 -21.74 -14.39
CA SER A 436 -0.64 -23.14 -14.80
C SER A 436 0.49 -23.30 -15.83
N VAL A 437 0.93 -24.54 -16.06
CA VAL A 437 1.97 -24.88 -17.06
C VAL A 437 1.46 -25.84 -18.14
N THR A 438 0.15 -26.01 -18.23
CA THR A 438 -0.53 -26.98 -19.11
C THR A 438 -1.78 -26.35 -19.71
N GLY A 439 -2.29 -26.85 -20.83
CA GLY A 439 -3.50 -26.29 -21.44
C GLY A 439 -3.25 -24.95 -22.15
N SER A 440 -4.31 -24.38 -22.72
CA SER A 440 -4.30 -23.03 -23.29
C SER A 440 -4.35 -21.97 -22.18
N ALA A 441 -3.77 -20.79 -22.44
CA ALA A 441 -3.80 -19.69 -21.50
C ALA A 441 -3.63 -18.32 -22.17
N ILE A 442 -3.97 -17.31 -21.38
CA ILE A 442 -3.64 -15.92 -21.62
C ILE A 442 -2.29 -15.62 -20.95
N VAL A 443 -1.34 -15.14 -21.74
CA VAL A 443 -0.02 -14.69 -21.28
C VAL A 443 -0.07 -13.20 -21.02
N LEU A 444 0.33 -12.80 -19.82
CA LEU A 444 0.39 -11.42 -19.38
C LEU A 444 1.42 -10.63 -20.21
N SER A 445 1.06 -9.40 -20.56
CA SER A 445 1.88 -8.44 -21.28
C SER A 445 1.53 -7.03 -20.78
N PRO A 446 2.44 -6.04 -20.87
CA PRO A 446 2.14 -4.66 -20.44
C PRO A 446 1.07 -3.96 -21.28
N THR A 447 0.69 -4.53 -22.41
CA THR A 447 -0.39 -4.03 -23.30
C THR A 447 -1.48 -5.09 -23.42
N ASN A 448 -2.12 -5.24 -24.60
CA ASN A 448 -2.96 -6.40 -24.86
C ASN A 448 -2.20 -7.70 -24.56
N PRO A 449 -2.84 -8.67 -23.90
CA PRO A 449 -2.20 -9.94 -23.58
C PRO A 449 -1.97 -10.77 -24.84
N LEU A 450 -1.10 -11.77 -24.72
CA LEU A 450 -0.87 -12.76 -25.78
C LEU A 450 -1.70 -14.01 -25.50
N SER A 451 -2.06 -14.77 -26.52
CA SER A 451 -2.70 -16.08 -26.36
C SER A 451 -1.70 -17.20 -26.61
N MET A 452 -1.85 -18.30 -25.89
CA MET A 452 -1.07 -19.51 -26.10
C MET A 452 -2.00 -20.72 -26.14
N THR A 453 -1.92 -21.49 -27.22
CA THR A 453 -2.69 -22.73 -27.38
C THR A 453 -2.09 -23.85 -26.51
N GLU A 454 -2.86 -24.90 -26.26
CA GLU A 454 -2.36 -26.08 -25.52
C GLU A 454 -1.16 -26.73 -26.22
N GLY A 455 -1.19 -26.85 -27.55
CA GLY A 455 -0.07 -27.38 -28.32
C GLY A 455 1.19 -26.53 -28.21
N GLN A 456 1.07 -25.20 -28.22
CA GLN A 456 2.19 -24.28 -28.00
C GLN A 456 2.74 -24.41 -26.57
N THR A 457 1.85 -24.48 -25.57
CA THR A 457 2.22 -24.70 -24.16
C THR A 457 3.07 -25.97 -24.01
N ASP A 458 2.65 -27.09 -24.61
CA ASP A 458 3.36 -28.36 -24.47
C ASP A 458 4.79 -28.30 -25.01
N VAL A 459 4.96 -27.63 -26.16
CA VAL A 459 6.27 -27.47 -26.81
C VAL A 459 7.16 -26.54 -25.99
N VAL A 460 6.63 -25.40 -25.52
CA VAL A 460 7.35 -24.47 -24.65
C VAL A 460 7.78 -25.17 -23.36
N ARG A 461 6.88 -25.91 -22.72
CA ARG A 461 7.18 -26.67 -21.49
C ARG A 461 8.35 -27.64 -21.71
N ARG A 462 8.33 -28.43 -22.79
CA ARG A 462 9.41 -29.36 -23.12
C ARG A 462 10.74 -28.64 -23.34
N LEU A 463 10.72 -27.49 -24.02
CA LEU A 463 11.92 -26.68 -24.25
C LEU A 463 12.49 -26.05 -22.97
N LEU A 464 11.68 -25.82 -21.94
CA LEU A 464 12.10 -25.22 -20.68
C LEU A 464 12.50 -26.27 -19.62
N GLU A 465 11.83 -27.43 -19.59
CA GLU A 465 12.13 -28.52 -18.64
C GLU A 465 13.40 -29.29 -19.00
N ASP A 466 13.57 -29.65 -20.28
CA ASP A 466 14.70 -30.46 -20.77
C ASP A 466 15.17 -29.93 -22.14
N PRO A 467 15.82 -28.75 -22.17
CA PRO A 467 16.24 -28.12 -23.41
C PRO A 467 17.25 -29.00 -24.16
N PRO A 468 16.99 -29.36 -25.44
CA PRO A 468 17.98 -30.05 -26.26
C PRO A 468 19.33 -29.31 -26.28
N THR A 469 20.43 -30.05 -26.33
CA THR A 469 21.74 -29.42 -26.44
C THR A 469 21.82 -28.56 -27.71
N GLY A 470 22.14 -27.28 -27.52
CA GLY A 470 22.27 -26.31 -28.61
C GLY A 470 20.97 -25.62 -29.05
N THR A 471 19.86 -25.68 -28.28
CA THR A 471 18.60 -24.98 -28.63
C THR A 471 18.82 -23.53 -29.02
N GLY A 472 19.60 -22.76 -28.25
CA GLY A 472 19.89 -21.36 -28.59
C GLY A 472 20.67 -21.18 -29.89
N ALA A 473 21.52 -22.12 -30.27
CA ALA A 473 22.20 -22.10 -31.57
C ALA A 473 21.21 -22.38 -32.72
N ARG A 474 20.31 -23.35 -32.53
CA ARG A 474 19.24 -23.66 -33.51
C ARG A 474 18.27 -22.51 -33.70
N VAL A 475 17.91 -21.80 -32.63
CA VAL A 475 17.08 -20.58 -32.72
C VAL A 475 17.75 -19.54 -33.62
N LYS A 476 19.07 -19.36 -33.48
CA LYS A 476 19.83 -18.41 -34.31
C LYS A 476 19.96 -18.88 -35.75
N GLU A 477 20.22 -20.16 -35.96
CA GLU A 477 20.36 -20.78 -37.28
C GLU A 477 19.05 -20.74 -38.08
N HIS A 478 17.93 -21.09 -37.45
CA HIS A 478 16.62 -21.19 -38.09
C HIS A 478 15.75 -19.94 -37.91
N TRP A 479 16.34 -18.80 -37.51
CA TRP A 479 15.60 -17.59 -37.14
C TRP A 479 14.54 -17.18 -38.16
N ALA A 480 14.91 -17.12 -39.45
CA ALA A 480 14.00 -16.69 -40.50
C ALA A 480 12.75 -17.60 -40.64
N GLU A 481 12.90 -18.90 -40.37
CA GLU A 481 11.81 -19.87 -40.42
C GLU A 481 10.97 -19.85 -39.14
N LEU A 482 11.62 -19.72 -37.98
CA LEU A 482 10.98 -19.63 -36.67
C LEU A 482 10.15 -18.35 -36.47
N THR A 483 10.46 -17.29 -37.22
CA THR A 483 9.71 -16.02 -37.21
C THR A 483 8.84 -15.83 -38.46
N ALA A 484 8.72 -16.84 -39.34
CA ALA A 484 7.89 -16.74 -40.52
C ALA A 484 6.40 -16.74 -40.14
N PRO A 485 5.57 -15.81 -40.66
CA PRO A 485 4.13 -15.83 -40.44
C PRO A 485 3.50 -17.16 -40.89
N GLY A 486 2.63 -17.73 -40.04
CA GLY A 486 1.94 -18.99 -40.32
C GLY A 486 2.78 -20.25 -40.15
N VAL A 487 3.99 -20.16 -39.57
CA VAL A 487 4.80 -21.36 -39.26
C VAL A 487 4.03 -22.25 -38.27
N PRO A 488 3.81 -23.54 -38.57
CA PRO A 488 3.09 -24.43 -37.65
C PRO A 488 3.89 -24.71 -36.37
N THR A 489 3.22 -24.85 -35.22
CA THR A 489 3.87 -25.24 -33.95
C THR A 489 4.69 -26.53 -34.07
N ALA A 490 4.22 -27.51 -34.85
CA ALA A 490 4.95 -28.75 -35.12
C ALA A 490 6.27 -28.52 -35.86
N ARG A 491 6.32 -27.55 -36.78
CA ARG A 491 7.54 -27.20 -37.51
C ARG A 491 8.55 -26.52 -36.60
N VAL A 492 8.08 -25.63 -35.71
CA VAL A 492 8.94 -25.01 -34.70
C VAL A 492 9.55 -26.07 -33.76
N ALA A 493 8.74 -27.02 -33.29
CA ALA A 493 9.21 -28.13 -32.46
C ALA A 493 10.31 -28.96 -33.15
N GLU A 494 10.11 -29.29 -34.43
CA GLU A 494 11.09 -30.02 -35.25
C GLU A 494 12.43 -29.27 -35.35
N LEU A 495 12.39 -27.98 -35.71
CA LEU A 495 13.59 -27.14 -35.85
C LEU A 495 14.37 -27.01 -34.52
N LEU A 496 13.65 -26.98 -33.39
CA LEU A 496 14.25 -26.88 -32.06
C LEU A 496 14.62 -28.23 -31.45
N GLY A 497 14.24 -29.35 -32.09
CA GLY A 497 14.63 -30.70 -31.69
C GLY A 497 13.82 -31.29 -30.54
N VAL A 498 12.56 -30.86 -30.36
CA VAL A 498 11.64 -31.41 -29.37
C VAL A 498 10.47 -32.12 -30.04
N ALA A 499 9.75 -32.95 -29.27
CA ALA A 499 8.55 -33.60 -29.76
C ALA A 499 7.47 -32.56 -30.14
N GLY A 500 6.79 -32.79 -31.26
CA GLY A 500 5.70 -31.95 -31.75
C GLY A 500 4.51 -31.87 -30.79
N PRO A 501 3.60 -30.92 -31.02
CA PRO A 501 2.45 -30.70 -30.13
C PRO A 501 1.47 -31.88 -30.19
N GLU A 502 0.79 -32.15 -29.07
CA GLU A 502 -0.24 -33.22 -29.02
C GLU A 502 -1.56 -32.78 -29.65
N LYS A 503 -1.81 -31.47 -29.70
CA LYS A 503 -2.98 -30.84 -30.32
C LYS A 503 -2.56 -29.75 -31.29
N ALA A 504 -3.34 -29.55 -32.35
CA ALA A 504 -3.09 -28.49 -33.33
C ALA A 504 -3.39 -27.10 -32.74
N ASP A 505 -2.88 -26.06 -33.39
CA ASP A 505 -3.20 -24.68 -33.03
C ASP A 505 -4.67 -24.39 -33.36
N SER A 506 -5.47 -24.06 -32.34
CA SER A 506 -6.82 -23.51 -32.52
C SER A 506 -6.98 -22.30 -31.62
N CYS A 507 -6.94 -21.10 -32.19
CA CYS A 507 -7.49 -19.93 -31.52
C CYS A 507 -8.98 -19.88 -31.85
N GLU A 508 -9.83 -19.81 -30.83
CA GLU A 508 -11.24 -19.47 -31.04
C GLU A 508 -11.30 -17.98 -31.41
N ASP A 509 -12.05 -17.64 -32.46
CA ASP A 509 -12.28 -16.27 -32.94
C ASP A 509 -13.06 -15.42 -31.92
#